data_AF-X1T1K0-F1
#
_entry.id   AF-X1T1K0-F1
#
_cell.length_a   1.000
_cell.length_b   1.000
_cell.length_c   1.000
_cell.angle_alpha   90.00
_cell.angle_beta   90.00
_cell.angle_gamma   90.00
#
_symmetry.space_group_name_H-M   'P 1'
#
loop_
_entity.id
_entity.type
_entity.pdbx_description
1 polymer ?
#
loop_
_entity_poly.entity_id
_entity_poly.type
_entity_poly.pdbx_seq_one_letter_code
_entity_poly.pdbx_strand_id
1 'polypeptide(L)'
;VNLGIIISSLDTVAADTVAAAVMGIDPLKIEYVKLAFEQGMGCADLSRIQVLGTSIEEVKKPFKQVKLEFETFRKKGIEIHEKGACSGCRNTMAAFIANIEKNEDRPELLKGYTLIFGQNVKLPDKCRGKLVNIGLCTRKFRGKGEYIPGCPPHPQDILDFFEKMDKSSKQSQLPFG
;
A
#
# COMPACT_ATOMS: atom_id res chain seq x y z
N VAL A 1 1.63 15.50 8.20
CA VAL A 1 0.58 16.44 8.67
C VAL A 1 0.72 16.57 10.18
N ASN A 2 0.85 17.78 10.73
CA ASN A 2 0.73 17.98 12.17
C ASN A 2 -0.74 18.29 12.50
N LEU A 3 -1.32 17.53 13.45
CA LEU A 3 -2.69 17.70 13.95
C LEU A 3 -2.75 18.46 15.29
N GLY A 4 -1.69 18.40 16.11
CA GLY A 4 -1.64 19.10 17.40
C GLY A 4 -2.68 18.64 18.43
N ILE A 5 -3.20 17.41 18.33
CA ILE A 5 -4.23 16.87 19.23
C ILE A 5 -3.83 15.52 19.82
N ILE A 6 -4.43 15.17 20.96
CA ILE A 6 -4.40 13.84 21.56
C ILE A 6 -5.83 13.32 21.63
N ILE A 7 -6.03 12.06 21.22
CA ILE A 7 -7.31 11.35 21.32
C ILE A 7 -7.12 10.20 22.30
N SER A 8 -8.03 10.05 23.26
CA SER A 8 -7.99 9.00 24.27
C SER A 8 -9.41 8.52 24.59
N SER A 9 -9.56 7.23 24.85
CA SER A 9 -10.81 6.59 25.22
C SER A 9 -10.52 5.26 25.92
N LEU A 10 -11.44 4.82 26.79
CA LEU A 10 -11.44 3.45 27.33
C LEU A 10 -11.92 2.43 26.29
N ASP A 11 -12.74 2.88 25.33
CA ASP A 11 -13.13 2.12 24.14
C ASP A 11 -12.15 2.46 23.00
N THR A 12 -11.30 1.48 22.66
CA THR A 12 -10.26 1.63 21.63
C THR A 12 -10.85 1.77 20.23
N VAL A 13 -11.98 1.12 19.94
CA VAL A 13 -12.67 1.26 18.65
C VAL A 13 -13.25 2.67 18.53
N ALA A 14 -13.79 3.23 19.62
CA ALA A 14 -14.27 4.61 19.63
C ALA A 14 -13.13 5.63 19.42
N ALA A 15 -11.96 5.42 20.04
CA ALA A 15 -10.79 6.27 19.80
C ALA A 15 -10.38 6.26 18.32
N ASP A 16 -10.26 5.08 17.72
CA ASP A 16 -9.88 4.94 16.31
C ASP A 16 -10.96 5.49 15.36
N THR A 17 -12.23 5.37 15.73
CA THR A 17 -13.37 5.92 14.98
C THR A 17 -13.32 7.45 14.95
N VAL A 18 -13.08 8.08 16.11
CA VAL A 18 -12.90 9.54 16.18
C VAL A 18 -11.65 9.96 15.41
N ALA A 19 -10.53 9.25 15.55
CA ALA A 19 -9.31 9.55 14.81
C ALA A 19 -9.50 9.46 13.29
N ALA A 20 -10.21 8.43 12.81
CA ALA A 20 -10.56 8.27 11.40
C ALA A 20 -11.42 9.44 10.91
N ALA A 21 -12.45 9.83 11.67
CA ALA A 21 -13.31 10.97 11.35
C ALA A 21 -12.53 12.30 11.27
N VAL A 22 -11.61 12.54 12.22
CA VAL A 22 -10.70 13.70 12.20
C VAL A 22 -9.84 13.69 10.95
N MET A 23 -9.34 12.53 10.51
CA MET A 23 -8.59 12.37 9.27
C MET A 23 -9.45 12.44 8.00
N GLY A 24 -10.77 12.67 8.12
CA GLY A 24 -11.71 12.68 7.01
C GLY A 24 -11.91 11.30 6.36
N ILE A 25 -11.68 10.23 7.11
CA ILE A 25 -11.81 8.84 6.69
C ILE A 25 -13.08 8.27 7.30
N ASP A 26 -13.90 7.63 6.47
CA ASP A 26 -15.04 6.83 6.95
C ASP A 26 -14.52 5.65 7.80
N PRO A 27 -14.84 5.59 9.11
CA PRO A 27 -14.32 4.56 10.01
C PRO A 27 -14.66 3.14 9.55
N LEU A 28 -15.84 2.93 8.95
CA LEU A 28 -16.30 1.61 8.51
C LEU A 28 -15.61 1.13 7.23
N LYS A 29 -14.84 2.00 6.55
CA LYS A 29 -13.94 1.59 5.45
C LYS A 29 -12.62 1.03 5.96
N ILE A 30 -12.31 1.23 7.24
CA ILE A 30 -11.12 0.65 7.87
C ILE A 30 -11.50 -0.74 8.35
N GLU A 31 -10.98 -1.76 7.66
CA GLU A 31 -11.39 -3.15 7.82
C GLU A 31 -11.34 -3.64 9.29
N TYR A 32 -10.27 -3.31 10.02
CA TYR A 32 -10.15 -3.73 11.42
C TYR A 32 -11.14 -3.01 12.35
N VAL A 33 -11.45 -1.73 12.11
CA VAL A 33 -12.44 -0.97 12.89
C VAL A 33 -13.83 -1.56 12.67
N LYS A 34 -14.18 -1.83 11.41
CA LYS A 34 -15.44 -2.48 11.04
C LYS A 34 -15.59 -3.84 11.72
N LEU A 35 -14.58 -4.71 11.59
CA LEU A 35 -14.61 -6.05 12.19
C LEU A 35 -14.72 -5.99 13.72
N ALA A 36 -13.99 -5.07 14.36
CA ALA A 36 -14.05 -4.90 15.81
C ALA A 36 -15.44 -4.46 16.29
N PHE A 37 -16.07 -3.54 15.56
CA PHE A 37 -17.44 -3.12 15.82
C PHE A 37 -18.45 -4.25 15.63
N GLU A 38 -18.35 -4.99 14.52
CA GLU A 38 -19.22 -6.15 14.23
C GLU A 38 -19.10 -7.26 15.29
N GLN A 39 -17.92 -7.40 15.91
CA GLN A 39 -17.67 -8.35 17.01
C GLN A 39 -18.05 -7.80 18.40
N GLY A 40 -18.54 -6.56 18.49
CA GLY A 40 -18.94 -5.94 19.75
C GLY A 40 -17.76 -5.55 20.66
N MET A 41 -16.55 -5.40 20.11
CA MET A 41 -15.35 -5.04 20.89
C MET A 41 -15.25 -3.54 21.21
N GLY A 42 -16.13 -2.72 20.64
CA GLY A 42 -16.21 -1.29 20.89
C GLY A 42 -17.14 -0.61 19.88
N CYS A 43 -17.23 0.72 19.92
CA CYS A 43 -18.18 1.49 19.10
C CYS A 43 -17.52 2.13 17.87
N ALA A 44 -18.06 1.87 16.68
CA ALA A 44 -17.68 2.58 15.44
C ALA A 44 -18.78 3.50 14.88
N ASP A 45 -19.83 3.75 15.66
CA ASP A 45 -20.91 4.66 15.30
C ASP A 45 -20.70 6.02 15.99
N LEU A 46 -20.30 7.02 15.20
CA LEU A 46 -20.04 8.38 15.69
C LEU A 46 -21.23 8.99 16.43
N SER A 47 -22.48 8.62 16.10
CA SER A 47 -23.66 9.15 16.79
C SER A 47 -23.80 8.64 18.24
N ARG A 48 -23.11 7.55 18.57
CA ARG A 48 -23.10 6.90 19.88
C ARG A 48 -21.84 7.22 20.69
N ILE A 49 -20.92 8.00 20.15
CA ILE A 49 -19.67 8.39 20.80
C ILE A 49 -19.79 9.82 21.32
N GLN A 50 -19.66 9.97 22.64
CA GLN A 50 -19.58 11.29 23.25
C GLN A 50 -18.14 11.81 23.17
N VAL A 51 -17.93 12.89 22.44
CA VAL A 51 -16.65 13.59 22.37
C VAL A 51 -16.59 14.64 23.48
N LEU A 52 -15.56 14.57 24.32
CA LEU A 52 -15.28 15.54 25.37
C LEU A 52 -14.14 16.48 24.93
N GLY A 53 -14.29 17.78 25.16
CA GLY A 53 -13.32 18.79 24.73
C GLY A 53 -13.61 19.32 23.32
N THR A 54 -12.58 19.48 22.50
CA THR A 54 -12.69 20.03 21.14
C THR A 54 -13.48 19.10 20.23
N SER A 55 -14.42 19.65 19.45
CA SER A 55 -15.25 18.84 18.56
C SER A 55 -14.46 18.28 17.36
N ILE A 56 -14.96 17.19 16.76
CA ILE A 56 -14.35 16.60 15.56
C ILE A 56 -14.23 17.62 14.43
N GLU A 57 -15.28 18.41 14.20
CA GLU A 57 -15.32 19.37 13.09
C GLU A 57 -14.28 20.50 13.24
N GLU A 58 -13.98 20.93 14.47
CA GLU A 58 -12.95 21.95 14.72
C GLU A 58 -11.53 21.49 14.39
N VAL A 59 -11.24 20.19 14.56
CA VAL A 59 -9.89 19.63 14.34
C VAL A 59 -9.80 18.78 13.08
N LYS A 60 -10.89 18.68 12.32
CA LYS A 60 -10.99 17.85 11.11
C LYS A 60 -9.99 18.33 10.07
N LYS A 61 -9.12 17.42 9.66
CA LYS A 61 -8.11 17.68 8.63
C LYS A 61 -8.04 16.48 7.70
N PRO A 62 -8.83 16.48 6.61
CA PRO A 62 -8.88 15.38 5.67
C PRO A 62 -7.51 15.03 5.10
N PHE A 63 -7.13 13.76 5.19
CA PHE A 63 -5.88 13.27 4.65
C PHE A 63 -6.01 12.96 3.17
N LYS A 64 -4.98 13.32 2.39
CA LYS A 64 -4.88 12.90 0.99
C LYS A 64 -4.57 11.41 0.95
N GLN A 65 -5.55 10.62 0.51
CA GLN A 65 -5.39 9.18 0.32
C GLN A 65 -4.76 8.88 -1.04
N VAL A 66 -3.72 8.05 -1.06
CA VAL A 66 -3.19 7.48 -2.31
C VAL A 66 -4.01 6.23 -2.63
N LYS A 67 -4.66 6.22 -3.79
CA LYS A 67 -5.39 5.04 -4.27
C LYS A 67 -4.52 4.27 -5.26
N LEU A 68 -4.48 2.95 -5.11
CA LEU A 68 -3.93 2.06 -6.13
C LEU A 68 -4.94 1.96 -7.27
N GLU A 69 -4.73 2.73 -8.33
CA GLU A 69 -5.51 2.59 -9.56
C GLU A 69 -4.85 1.56 -10.47
N PHE A 70 -5.10 0.28 -10.17
CA PHE A 70 -4.49 -0.85 -10.90
C PHE A 70 -4.73 -0.77 -12.42
N GLU A 71 -5.88 -0.27 -12.86
CA GLU A 71 -6.17 -0.08 -14.29
C GLU A 71 -5.27 0.99 -14.92
N THR A 72 -5.01 2.08 -14.21
CA THR A 72 -4.12 3.16 -14.64
C THR A 72 -2.69 2.63 -14.80
N PHE A 73 -2.22 1.83 -13.84
CA PHE A 73 -0.89 1.20 -13.92
C PHE A 73 -0.78 0.18 -15.06
N ARG A 74 -1.83 -0.64 -15.27
CA ARG A 74 -1.89 -1.61 -16.38
C ARG A 74 -1.79 -0.92 -17.74
N LYS A 75 -2.52 0.19 -17.95
CA LYS A 75 -2.46 1.00 -19.18
C LYS A 75 -1.05 1.54 -19.44
N LYS A 76 -0.28 1.83 -18.40
CA LYS A 76 1.11 2.29 -18.49
C LYS A 76 2.15 1.16 -18.63
N GLY A 77 1.70 -0.09 -18.72
CA GLY A 77 2.57 -1.25 -18.93
C GLY A 77 3.12 -1.89 -17.65
N ILE A 78 2.57 -1.52 -16.49
CA ILE A 78 2.91 -2.10 -15.19
C ILE A 78 1.82 -3.12 -14.83
N GLU A 79 2.18 -4.40 -14.85
CA GLU A 79 1.23 -5.46 -14.51
C GLU A 79 1.31 -5.76 -13.00
N ILE A 80 0.17 -5.68 -12.33
CA ILE A 80 0.08 -5.90 -10.87
C ILE A 80 -1.01 -6.92 -10.57
N HIS A 81 -0.67 -7.92 -9.77
CA HIS A 81 -1.58 -8.90 -9.18
C HIS A 81 -1.54 -8.78 -7.67
N GLU A 82 -2.65 -8.34 -7.09
CA GLU A 82 -2.82 -8.23 -5.64
C GLU A 82 -3.98 -9.11 -5.19
N LYS A 83 -3.76 -9.96 -4.18
CA LYS A 83 -4.87 -10.62 -3.49
C LYS A 83 -4.55 -10.90 -2.03
N GLY A 84 -5.36 -10.33 -1.13
CA GLY A 84 -5.21 -10.52 0.32
C GLY A 84 -3.97 -9.84 0.89
N ALA A 85 -3.55 -8.70 0.32
CA ALA A 85 -2.55 -7.85 0.93
C ALA A 85 -3.14 -7.05 2.10
N CYS A 86 -2.39 -6.97 3.20
CA CYS A 86 -2.74 -6.11 4.34
C CYS A 86 -2.59 -4.62 3.99
N SER A 87 -3.08 -3.75 4.88
CA SER A 87 -2.95 -2.29 4.76
C SER A 87 -1.51 -1.84 4.57
N GLY A 88 -0.55 -2.48 5.26
CA GLY A 88 0.88 -2.19 5.12
C GLY A 88 1.39 -2.38 3.70
N CYS A 89 1.26 -3.58 3.13
CA CYS A 89 1.70 -3.85 1.75
C CYS A 89 0.97 -3.00 0.72
N ARG A 90 -0.36 -2.83 0.85
CA ARG A 90 -1.13 -2.00 -0.08
C ARG A 90 -0.65 -0.56 -0.07
N ASN A 91 -0.50 0.05 1.11
CA ASN A 91 -0.09 1.45 1.22
C ASN A 91 1.35 1.65 0.75
N THR A 92 2.27 0.75 1.10
CA THR A 92 3.67 0.82 0.64
C THR A 92 3.75 0.73 -0.89
N MET A 93 3.06 -0.24 -1.51
CA MET A 93 3.06 -0.38 -2.97
C MET A 93 2.37 0.81 -3.64
N ALA A 94 1.26 1.31 -3.08
CA ALA A 94 0.56 2.51 -3.57
C ALA A 94 1.48 3.72 -3.62
N ALA A 95 2.11 4.03 -2.49
CA ALA A 95 3.00 5.18 -2.36
C ALA A 95 4.23 5.02 -3.24
N PHE A 96 4.83 3.83 -3.27
CA PHE A 96 5.99 3.54 -4.11
C PHE A 96 5.69 3.77 -5.59
N ILE A 97 4.63 3.15 -6.12
CA ILE A 97 4.27 3.29 -7.54
C ILE A 97 3.92 4.75 -7.86
N ALA A 98 3.13 5.42 -7.02
CA ALA A 98 2.78 6.82 -7.22
C ALA A 98 4.01 7.75 -7.19
N ASN A 99 5.03 7.43 -6.41
CA ASN A 99 6.29 8.19 -6.37
C ASN A 99 7.13 7.94 -7.63
N ILE A 100 7.22 6.69 -8.11
CA ILE A 100 7.91 6.38 -9.37
C ILE A 100 7.24 7.09 -10.55
N GLU A 101 5.91 7.11 -10.60
CA GLU A 101 5.18 7.78 -11.68
C GLU A 101 5.38 9.30 -11.72
N LYS A 102 5.62 9.92 -10.56
CA LYS A 102 5.91 11.36 -10.47
C LYS A 102 7.39 11.69 -10.71
N ASN A 103 8.24 10.67 -10.75
CA ASN A 103 9.67 10.87 -10.94
C ASN A 103 9.97 11.02 -12.43
N GLU A 104 10.34 12.24 -12.84
CA GLU A 104 10.62 12.58 -14.24
C GLU A 104 11.86 11.89 -14.79
N ASP A 105 12.82 11.51 -13.93
CA ASP A 105 14.06 10.87 -14.35
C ASP A 105 13.85 9.39 -14.73
N ARG A 106 12.79 8.75 -14.22
CA ARG A 106 12.61 7.28 -14.25
C ARG A 106 11.15 6.80 -14.38
N PRO A 107 10.32 7.36 -15.28
CA PRO A 107 8.90 7.00 -15.38
C PRO A 107 8.65 5.54 -15.85
N GLU A 108 9.68 4.87 -16.38
CA GLU A 108 9.58 3.53 -16.97
C GLU A 108 10.15 2.41 -16.10
N LEU A 109 10.63 2.71 -14.89
CA LEU A 109 11.37 1.76 -14.05
C LEU A 109 10.64 0.43 -13.79
N LEU A 110 9.30 0.48 -13.75
CA LEU A 110 8.44 -0.67 -13.48
C LEU A 110 7.87 -1.32 -14.75
N LYS A 111 8.16 -0.77 -15.95
CA LYS A 111 7.71 -1.36 -17.21
C LYS A 111 8.45 -2.69 -17.46
N GLY A 112 7.73 -3.66 -18.01
CA GLY A 112 8.31 -4.98 -18.29
C GLY A 112 8.45 -5.89 -17.07
N TYR A 113 7.79 -5.53 -15.96
CA TYR A 113 7.66 -6.40 -14.79
C TYR A 113 6.19 -6.73 -14.51
N THR A 114 6.00 -7.95 -14.00
CA THR A 114 4.74 -8.40 -13.40
C THR A 114 4.93 -8.49 -11.90
N LEU A 115 4.28 -7.60 -11.15
CA LEU A 115 4.42 -7.48 -9.70
C LEU A 115 3.31 -8.28 -9.02
N ILE A 116 3.67 -9.15 -8.07
CA ILE A 116 2.68 -9.88 -7.28
C ILE A 116 2.88 -9.68 -5.77
N PHE A 117 1.78 -9.51 -5.04
CA PHE A 117 1.80 -9.42 -3.58
C PHE A 117 0.47 -9.76 -2.91
N GLY A 118 0.52 -10.11 -1.63
CA GLY A 118 -0.64 -10.51 -0.82
C GLY A 118 -0.69 -12.00 -0.51
N GLN A 119 -1.30 -12.37 0.61
CA GLN A 119 -1.27 -13.75 1.13
C GLN A 119 -2.03 -14.75 0.25
N ASN A 120 -3.05 -14.25 -0.46
CA ASN A 120 -3.97 -15.03 -1.29
C ASN A 120 -3.67 -14.87 -2.78
N VAL A 121 -2.57 -14.21 -3.14
CA VAL A 121 -2.16 -14.04 -4.54
C VAL A 121 -1.75 -15.37 -5.15
N LYS A 122 -2.06 -15.53 -6.44
CA LYS A 122 -1.67 -16.67 -7.26
C LYS A 122 -0.68 -16.18 -8.31
N LEU A 123 0.16 -17.10 -8.80
CA LEU A 123 0.97 -16.83 -9.98
C LEU A 123 0.04 -16.65 -11.19
N PRO A 124 0.25 -15.62 -12.00
CA PRO A 124 -0.50 -15.47 -13.25
C PRO A 124 -0.03 -16.51 -14.28
N ASP A 125 -0.95 -17.00 -15.10
CA ASP A 125 -0.65 -18.00 -16.15
C ASP A 125 0.31 -17.45 -17.22
N LYS A 126 0.26 -16.13 -17.44
CA LYS A 126 1.16 -15.39 -18.33
C LYS A 126 1.64 -14.15 -17.59
N CYS A 127 2.95 -13.88 -17.66
CA CYS A 127 3.54 -12.66 -17.14
C CYS A 127 3.87 -11.73 -18.31
N ARG A 128 3.53 -10.44 -18.20
CA ARG A 128 4.15 -9.41 -19.03
C ARG A 128 5.53 -9.11 -18.45
N GLY A 129 6.55 -9.72 -19.04
CA GLY A 129 7.95 -9.53 -18.66
C GLY A 129 8.34 -10.29 -17.40
N LYS A 130 9.29 -9.76 -16.62
CA LYS A 130 9.89 -10.47 -15.48
C LYS A 130 8.94 -10.48 -14.27
N LEU A 131 8.69 -11.66 -13.70
CA LEU A 131 7.89 -11.82 -12.49
C LEU A 131 8.68 -11.34 -11.27
N VAL A 132 8.05 -10.52 -10.42
CA VAL A 132 8.61 -10.04 -9.15
C VAL A 132 7.64 -10.33 -8.00
N ASN A 133 8.07 -11.21 -7.10
CA ASN A 133 7.35 -11.61 -5.91
C ASN A 133 7.69 -10.69 -4.74
N ILE A 134 6.71 -9.94 -4.23
CA ILE A 134 6.96 -8.90 -3.23
C ILE A 134 6.41 -9.34 -1.86
N GLY A 135 7.28 -9.27 -0.85
CA GLY A 135 6.95 -9.44 0.55
C GLY A 135 6.94 -10.88 1.08
N LEU A 136 6.83 -11.03 2.41
CA LEU A 136 6.87 -12.31 3.12
C LEU A 136 5.75 -13.26 2.66
N CYS A 137 4.57 -12.71 2.38
CA CYS A 137 3.40 -13.47 1.92
C CYS A 137 3.62 -14.22 0.60
N THR A 138 4.56 -13.78 -0.24
CA THR A 138 4.89 -14.42 -1.52
C THR A 138 6.11 -15.35 -1.44
N ARG A 139 6.67 -15.57 -0.25
CA ARG A 139 7.84 -16.46 -0.03
C ARG A 139 7.65 -17.87 -0.61
N LYS A 140 6.42 -18.38 -0.64
CA LYS A 140 6.04 -19.67 -1.26
C LYS A 140 6.33 -19.77 -2.77
N PHE A 141 6.57 -18.63 -3.43
CA PHE A 141 6.91 -18.55 -4.84
C PHE A 141 8.40 -18.29 -5.10
N ARG A 142 9.26 -18.36 -4.07
CA ARG A 142 10.73 -18.28 -4.25
C ARG A 142 11.19 -19.32 -5.28
N GLY A 143 12.11 -18.92 -6.15
CA GLY A 143 12.58 -19.71 -7.29
C GLY A 143 11.71 -19.59 -8.55
N LYS A 144 10.58 -18.87 -8.49
CA LYS A 144 9.74 -18.53 -9.64
C LYS A 144 9.77 -17.02 -9.86
N GLY A 145 10.70 -16.53 -10.68
CA GLY A 145 10.96 -15.10 -10.84
C GLY A 145 11.76 -14.52 -9.67
N GLU A 146 11.84 -13.19 -9.65
CA GLU A 146 12.59 -12.42 -8.65
C GLU A 146 11.82 -12.33 -7.33
N TYR A 147 12.51 -12.09 -6.22
CA TYR A 147 11.90 -12.02 -4.90
C TYR A 147 12.44 -10.86 -4.06
N ILE A 148 11.54 -10.01 -3.56
CA ILE A 148 11.86 -8.89 -2.66
C ILE A 148 11.32 -9.22 -1.25
N PRO A 149 12.18 -9.44 -0.24
CA PRO A 149 11.76 -9.76 1.13
C PRO A 149 11.18 -8.55 1.88
N GLY A 150 10.37 -8.81 2.93
CA GLY A 150 9.87 -7.80 3.88
C GLY A 150 8.37 -7.90 4.18
N CYS A 151 7.86 -7.20 5.21
CA CYS A 151 6.44 -7.23 5.59
C CYS A 151 5.90 -5.88 6.13
N PRO A 152 5.66 -4.88 5.25
CA PRO A 152 6.03 -4.84 3.84
C PRO A 152 7.54 -4.62 3.65
N PRO A 153 8.11 -4.89 2.46
CA PRO A 153 9.45 -4.43 2.12
C PRO A 153 9.59 -2.92 2.28
N HIS A 154 10.78 -2.46 2.66
CA HIS A 154 11.03 -1.02 2.76
C HIS A 154 11.02 -0.40 1.35
N PRO A 155 10.43 0.80 1.14
CA PRO A 155 10.37 1.42 -0.19
C PRO A 155 11.74 1.56 -0.88
N GLN A 156 12.80 1.85 -0.13
CA GLN A 156 14.16 1.95 -0.68
C GLN A 156 14.67 0.60 -1.20
N ASP A 157 14.37 -0.51 -0.52
CA ASP A 157 14.78 -1.84 -0.97
C ASP A 157 14.12 -2.21 -2.30
N ILE A 158 12.85 -1.81 -2.46
CA ILE A 158 12.10 -1.99 -3.71
C ILE A 158 12.75 -1.16 -4.83
N LEU A 159 13.08 0.12 -4.56
CA LEU A 159 13.74 1.00 -5.52
C LEU A 159 15.10 0.45 -5.96
N ASP A 160 15.98 0.14 -5.00
CA ASP A 160 17.33 -0.37 -5.24
C ASP A 160 17.30 -1.66 -6.07
N PHE A 161 16.32 -2.53 -5.84
CA PHE A 161 16.10 -3.73 -6.62
C PHE A 161 15.87 -3.40 -8.11
N PHE A 162 14.92 -2.52 -8.42
CA PHE A 162 14.61 -2.18 -9.81
C PHE A 162 15.74 -1.41 -10.48
N GLU A 163 16.44 -0.53 -9.76
CA GLU A 163 17.59 0.20 -10.30
C GLU A 163 18.75 -0.73 -10.66
N LYS A 164 19.03 -1.75 -9.84
CA LYS A 164 20.05 -2.77 -10.16
C LYS A 164 19.67 -3.55 -11.42
N MET A 165 18.40 -3.90 -11.56
CA MET A 165 17.90 -4.64 -12.72
C MET A 165 17.94 -3.80 -14.02
N ASP A 166 17.64 -2.50 -13.94
CA ASP A 166 17.72 -1.58 -15.08
C ASP A 166 19.18 -1.39 -15.55
N LYS A 167 20.13 -1.22 -14.62
CA LYS A 167 21.57 -1.10 -14.93
C LYS A 167 22.12 -2.37 -15.59
N SER A 168 21.75 -3.55 -15.08
CA SER A 168 22.16 -4.84 -15.64
C SER A 168 21.64 -5.02 -17.08
N SER A 169 20.40 -4.59 -17.35
CA SER A 169 19.80 -4.65 -18.69
C SER A 169 20.49 -3.71 -19.69
N LYS A 170 20.94 -2.54 -19.25
CA LYS A 170 21.67 -1.57 -20.08
C LYS A 170 23.12 -1.98 -20.36
N GLN A 171 23.81 -2.62 -19.42
CA GLN A 171 25.17 -3.15 -19.64
C GLN A 171 25.19 -4.31 -20.65
N SER A 172 24.14 -5.13 -20.72
CA SER A 172 24.02 -6.20 -21.72
C SER A 172 23.68 -5.74 -23.15
N GLN A 173 23.39 -4.46 -23.35
CA GLN A 173 23.07 -3.88 -24.67
C GLN A 173 24.22 -3.05 -25.27
N LEU A 174 25.36 -2.94 -24.59
CA LEU A 174 26.56 -2.34 -25.18
C LEU A 174 27.15 -3.34 -26.19
N PRO A 175 27.35 -2.95 -27.47
CA PRO A 175 28.00 -3.83 -28.43
C PRO A 175 29.39 -4.13 -27.90
N PHE A 176 29.78 -5.41 -27.93
CA PHE A 176 31.15 -5.83 -27.70
C PHE A 176 32.07 -4.97 -28.59
N GLY A 177 32.92 -4.16 -27.95
CA GLY A 177 33.96 -3.38 -28.62
C GLY A 177 35.10 -4.26 -29.10
#